data_AF-A0A2Z5ULP5-F1
#
_entry.id   AF-A0A2Z5ULP5-F1
#
_cell.length_a   1.000
_cell.length_b   1.000
_cell.length_c   1.000
_cell.angle_alpha   90.00
_cell.angle_beta   90.00
_cell.angle_gamma   90.00
#
_symmetry.space_group_name_H-M   'P 1'
#
loop_
_entity.id
_entity.type
_entity.pdbx_description
1 polymer ?
#
loop_
_entity_poly.entity_id
_entity_poly.type
_entity_poly.pdbx_seq_one_letter_code
_entity_poly.pdbx_strand_id
1 'polypeptide(L)'
;MMRRGFVIPACLSLALLAACGDAGSAGESGLLDTATLVEKLPPEVRGAVTSYEQDLLNAAATYKAEFGRWPVSFAEVASVAGAREVAMNILADGIGEQIPFASRETSEKAADAIIGTAERRVLDRMKAQDAQN
;
A
#
# COMPACT_ATOMS: atom_id res chain seq x y z
N MET A 1 -41.67 53.41 -8.93
CA MET A 1 -42.49 52.28 -9.43
C MET A 1 -42.04 51.00 -8.71
N MET A 2 -43.00 50.29 -8.12
CA MET A 2 -43.08 48.84 -7.79
C MET A 2 -41.92 48.21 -6.98
N ARG A 3 -42.09 47.98 -5.66
CA ARG A 3 -42.69 46.82 -4.93
C ARG A 3 -41.62 45.76 -4.58
N ARG A 4 -41.15 45.71 -3.32
CA ARG A 4 -41.69 44.99 -2.13
C ARG A 4 -41.53 43.45 -2.21
N GLY A 5 -40.86 42.86 -1.21
CA GLY A 5 -40.95 41.42 -0.94
C GLY A 5 -39.86 40.87 -0.03
N PHE A 6 -39.86 41.27 1.24
CA PHE A 6 -39.19 40.57 2.35
C PHE A 6 -40.07 39.37 2.76
N VAL A 7 -39.50 38.23 3.17
CA VAL A 7 -39.91 37.35 4.30
C VAL A 7 -39.00 36.09 4.36
N ILE A 8 -38.51 35.86 5.58
CA ILE A 8 -37.61 34.84 6.17
C ILE A 8 -38.50 33.68 6.74
N PRO A 9 -38.06 32.60 7.46
CA PRO A 9 -36.90 31.69 7.51
C PRO A 9 -37.26 30.16 7.41
N ALA A 10 -36.23 29.31 7.49
CA ALA A 10 -36.12 28.04 8.25
C ALA A 10 -37.13 26.88 8.00
N CYS A 11 -36.60 25.75 7.51
CA CYS A 11 -36.26 24.56 8.32
C CYS A 11 -36.22 23.29 7.45
N LEU A 12 -35.16 22.48 7.64
CA LEU A 12 -35.04 21.05 7.31
C LEU A 12 -35.07 20.67 5.81
N SER A 13 -34.26 19.78 5.26
CA SER A 13 -33.12 18.96 5.67
C SER A 13 -32.64 18.19 4.41
N LEU A 14 -31.47 17.56 4.51
CA LEU A 14 -30.85 16.58 3.60
C LEU A 14 -30.19 17.21 2.35
N ALA A 15 -28.87 17.42 2.35
CA ALA A 15 -27.85 16.37 2.31
C ALA A 15 -28.18 15.31 1.24
N LEU A 16 -27.81 15.59 -0.01
CA LEU A 16 -27.17 14.57 -0.82
C LEU A 16 -26.11 15.25 -1.68
N LEU A 17 -24.93 15.24 -1.06
CA LEU A 17 -23.59 15.51 -1.55
C LEU A 17 -23.48 15.55 -3.08
N ALA A 18 -23.20 16.75 -3.57
CA ALA A 18 -22.49 16.99 -4.80
C ALA A 18 -21.17 16.19 -4.78
N ALA A 19 -21.13 15.11 -5.54
CA ALA A 19 -19.90 14.40 -5.90
C ALA A 19 -20.11 13.78 -7.28
N CYS A 20 -20.08 14.62 -8.31
CA CYS A 20 -19.86 14.16 -9.67
C CYS A 20 -19.25 15.32 -10.47
N GLY A 21 -18.09 15.07 -11.06
CA GLY A 21 -17.59 15.89 -12.15
C GLY A 21 -16.26 16.61 -11.90
N ASP A 22 -15.27 15.92 -11.35
CA ASP A 22 -13.87 16.22 -11.68
C ASP A 22 -13.25 14.95 -12.27
N ALA A 23 -12.89 15.04 -13.54
CA ALA A 23 -12.36 13.95 -14.36
C ALA A 23 -10.88 13.70 -14.04
N GLY A 24 -10.61 13.29 -12.81
CA GLY A 24 -9.31 12.80 -12.36
C GLY A 24 -9.40 11.31 -12.03
N SER A 25 -8.88 10.46 -12.92
CA SER A 25 -8.32 9.13 -12.61
C SER A 25 -9.07 8.27 -11.56
N ALA A 26 -10.40 8.13 -11.69
CA ALA A 26 -11.21 7.28 -10.81
C ALA A 26 -11.29 5.81 -11.27
N GLY A 27 -10.23 5.29 -11.92
CA GLY A 27 -10.19 3.95 -12.51
C GLY A 27 -9.20 2.96 -11.89
N GLU A 28 -8.07 3.42 -11.34
CA GLU A 28 -7.01 2.53 -10.85
C GLU A 28 -6.88 2.49 -9.33
N SER A 29 -7.17 3.59 -8.62
CA SER A 29 -6.93 3.69 -7.17
C SER A 29 -8.02 3.04 -6.30
N GLY A 30 -9.21 2.77 -6.86
CA GLY A 30 -10.32 2.11 -6.15
C GLY A 30 -10.41 0.60 -6.39
N LEU A 31 -9.74 0.09 -7.42
CA LEU A 31 -9.78 -1.32 -7.82
C LEU A 31 -8.76 -2.19 -7.09
N LEU A 32 -7.77 -1.57 -6.45
CA LEU A 32 -6.66 -2.22 -5.75
C LEU A 32 -6.43 -1.56 -4.38
N ASP A 33 -7.44 -1.57 -3.51
CA ASP A 33 -7.15 -1.36 -2.09
C ASP A 33 -6.21 -2.48 -1.62
N THR A 34 -4.95 -2.12 -1.39
CA THR A 34 -3.84 -3.03 -1.16
C THR A 34 -4.08 -3.89 0.08
N ALA A 35 -4.76 -3.35 1.09
CA ALA A 35 -5.14 -4.08 2.29
C ALA A 35 -6.18 -5.17 1.96
N THR A 36 -7.27 -4.80 1.27
CA THR A 36 -8.28 -5.75 0.80
C THR A 36 -7.71 -6.80 -0.16
N LEU A 37 -6.75 -6.42 -1.01
CA LEU A 37 -6.09 -7.34 -1.93
C LEU A 37 -5.32 -8.41 -1.16
N VAL A 38 -4.49 -8.01 -0.20
CA VAL A 38 -3.70 -8.93 0.63
C VAL A 38 -4.59 -9.91 1.40
N GLU A 39 -5.75 -9.47 1.89
CA GLU A 39 -6.69 -10.36 2.59
C GLU A 39 -7.27 -11.45 1.69
N LYS A 40 -7.47 -11.15 0.39
CA LYS A 40 -8.02 -12.07 -0.62
C LYS A 40 -6.97 -12.96 -1.27
N LEU A 41 -5.68 -12.69 -1.05
CA LEU A 41 -4.60 -13.52 -1.58
C LEU A 41 -4.60 -14.91 -0.93
N PRO A 42 -4.25 -15.96 -1.69
CA PRO A 42 -4.05 -17.30 -1.14
C PRO A 42 -3.06 -17.31 0.04
N PRO A 43 -3.24 -18.19 1.04
CA PRO A 43 -2.34 -18.30 2.19
C PRO A 43 -0.86 -18.39 1.81
N GLU A 44 -0.53 -19.10 0.73
CA GLU A 44 0.81 -19.29 0.21
C GLU A 44 1.43 -17.96 -0.25
N VAL A 45 0.64 -17.15 -0.96
CA VAL A 45 1.05 -15.84 -1.46
C VAL A 45 1.20 -14.83 -0.32
N ARG A 46 0.32 -14.88 0.70
CA ARG A 46 0.49 -14.10 1.93
C ARG A 46 1.72 -14.54 2.73
N GLY A 47 2.04 -15.83 2.69
CA GLY A 47 3.26 -16.41 3.24
C GLY A 47 4.51 -15.79 2.62
N ALA A 48 4.51 -15.50 1.32
CA ALA A 48 5.63 -14.83 0.65
C ALA A 48 5.88 -13.42 1.19
N VAL A 49 4.84 -12.63 1.46
CA VAL A 49 4.98 -11.30 2.11
C VAL A 49 5.59 -11.44 3.50
N THR A 50 5.13 -12.41 4.27
CA THR A 50 5.63 -12.65 5.63
C THR A 50 7.09 -13.09 5.62
N SER A 51 7.46 -14.00 4.72
CA SER A 51 8.84 -14.44 4.51
C SER A 51 9.72 -13.27 4.10
N TYR A 52 9.24 -12.44 3.17
CA TYR A 52 9.96 -11.25 2.73
C TYR A 52 10.19 -10.27 3.89
N GLU A 53 9.16 -9.99 4.71
CA GLU A 53 9.33 -9.15 5.90
C GLU A 53 10.38 -9.71 6.89
N GLN A 54 10.49 -11.03 7.03
CA GLN A 54 11.52 -11.65 7.85
C GLN A 54 12.92 -11.50 7.25
N ASP A 55 13.05 -11.65 5.93
CA ASP A 55 14.31 -11.42 5.20
C ASP A 55 14.77 -9.97 5.35
N LEU A 56 13.84 -9.01 5.26
CA LEU A 56 14.09 -7.60 5.51
C LEU A 56 14.62 -7.33 6.92
N LEU A 57 14.00 -7.92 7.93
CA LEU A 57 14.44 -7.79 9.33
C LEU A 57 15.85 -8.35 9.53
N ASN A 58 16.13 -9.53 8.99
CA ASN A 58 17.45 -10.15 9.07
C ASN A 58 18.52 -9.30 8.37
N ALA A 59 18.22 -8.82 7.16
CA ALA A 59 19.15 -8.01 6.38
C ALA A 59 19.40 -6.65 7.03
N ALA A 60 18.36 -6.03 7.60
CA ALA A 60 18.49 -4.81 8.40
C ALA A 60 19.35 -5.01 9.65
N ALA A 61 19.20 -6.14 10.36
CA ALA A 61 19.99 -6.46 11.54
C ALA A 61 21.48 -6.62 11.18
N THR A 62 21.78 -7.33 10.09
CA THR A 62 23.14 -7.43 9.54
C THR A 62 23.69 -6.05 9.18
N TYR A 63 22.90 -5.22 8.49
CA TYR A 63 23.29 -3.86 8.14
C TYR A 63 23.63 -3.02 9.39
N LYS A 64 22.83 -3.11 10.46
CA LYS A 64 23.13 -2.42 11.73
C LYS A 64 24.42 -2.92 12.36
N ALA A 65 24.66 -4.22 12.34
CA ALA A 65 25.90 -4.80 12.86
C ALA A 65 27.13 -4.33 12.10
N GLU A 66 27.03 -4.15 10.79
CA GLU A 66 28.13 -3.70 9.92
C GLU A 66 28.38 -2.19 9.99
N PHE A 67 27.32 -1.38 9.98
CA PHE A 67 27.42 0.08 9.81
C PHE A 67 27.09 0.88 11.07
N GLY A 68 26.68 0.22 12.16
CA GLY A 68 26.31 0.87 13.42
C GLY A 68 25.03 1.71 13.38
N ARG A 69 24.28 1.67 12.26
CA ARG A 69 23.02 2.39 12.06
C ARG A 69 22.03 1.54 11.30
N TRP A 70 20.75 1.83 11.43
CA TRP A 70 19.73 1.25 10.56
C TRP A 70 19.83 1.80 9.12
N PRO A 71 19.45 1.01 8.11
CA PRO A 71 19.33 1.50 6.74
C PRO A 71 18.22 2.56 6.65
N VAL A 72 18.41 3.60 5.82
CA VAL A 72 17.35 4.60 5.57
C VAL A 72 16.27 4.01 4.66
N SER A 73 16.70 3.12 3.76
CA SER A 73 15.83 2.34 2.88
C SER A 73 16.46 0.98 2.56
N PHE A 74 15.66 0.01 2.14
CA PHE A 74 16.17 -1.30 1.72
C PHE A 74 16.93 -1.29 0.39
N ALA A 75 16.91 -0.17 -0.35
CA ALA A 75 17.79 0.03 -1.50
C ALA A 75 19.27 0.09 -1.10
N GLU A 76 19.60 0.42 0.16
CA GLU A 76 20.97 0.36 0.70
C GLU A 76 21.44 -1.07 0.99
N VAL A 77 20.53 -2.05 0.94
CA VAL A 77 20.77 -3.42 1.40
C VAL A 77 20.72 -4.36 0.19
N ALA A 78 21.87 -4.54 -0.48
CA ALA A 78 21.95 -5.29 -1.73
C ALA A 78 21.44 -6.74 -1.63
N SER A 79 21.57 -7.37 -0.46
CA SER A 79 21.08 -8.73 -0.21
C SER A 79 19.55 -8.88 -0.32
N VAL A 80 18.80 -7.79 -0.23
CA VAL A 80 17.34 -7.79 -0.29
C VAL A 80 16.82 -7.81 -1.73
N ALA A 81 17.62 -7.38 -2.72
CA ALA A 81 17.17 -7.25 -4.11
C ALA A 81 16.60 -8.56 -4.68
N GLY A 82 17.26 -9.69 -4.43
CA GLY A 82 16.79 -11.00 -4.87
C GLY A 82 15.51 -11.45 -4.16
N ALA A 83 15.42 -11.22 -2.85
CA ALA A 83 14.21 -11.54 -2.07
C ALA A 83 13.01 -10.70 -2.53
N ARG A 84 13.25 -9.43 -2.88
CA ARG A 84 12.23 -8.53 -3.43
C ARG A 84 11.70 -9.04 -4.76
N GLU A 85 12.58 -9.45 -5.67
CA GLU A 85 12.19 -9.98 -6.98
C GLU A 85 11.35 -11.25 -6.85
N VAL A 86 11.75 -12.18 -5.97
CA VAL A 86 10.98 -13.40 -5.69
C VAL A 86 9.60 -13.06 -5.12
N ALA A 87 9.53 -12.17 -4.13
CA ALA A 87 8.25 -11.73 -3.57
C ALA A 87 7.36 -11.04 -4.61
N MET A 88 7.95 -10.21 -5.49
CA MET A 88 7.25 -9.52 -6.58
C MET A 88 6.58 -10.51 -7.52
N ASN A 89 7.33 -11.52 -7.97
CA ASN A 89 6.83 -12.51 -8.91
C ASN A 89 5.69 -13.34 -8.30
N ILE A 90 5.87 -13.84 -7.07
CA ILE A 90 4.84 -14.62 -6.36
C ILE A 90 3.57 -13.80 -6.16
N LEU A 91 3.70 -12.52 -5.78
CA LEU A 91 2.56 -11.62 -5.61
C LEU A 91 1.88 -11.32 -6.93
N ALA A 92 2.62 -10.97 -7.98
CA ALA A 92 2.05 -10.65 -9.28
C ALA A 92 1.29 -11.85 -9.88
N ASP A 93 1.83 -13.06 -9.74
CA ASP A 93 1.17 -14.30 -10.15
C ASP A 93 -0.13 -14.51 -9.34
N GLY A 94 -0.03 -14.46 -8.01
CA GLY A 94 -1.19 -14.64 -7.13
C GLY A 94 -2.28 -13.59 -7.32
N ILE A 95 -1.93 -12.33 -7.62
CA ILE A 95 -2.89 -11.26 -7.92
C ILE A 95 -3.55 -11.51 -9.28
N GLY A 96 -2.79 -11.92 -10.29
CA GLY A 96 -3.31 -12.26 -11.61
C GLY A 96 -4.32 -13.41 -11.57
N GLU A 97 -4.11 -14.39 -10.67
CA GLU A 97 -5.06 -15.47 -10.44
C GLU A 97 -6.38 -15.01 -9.79
N GLN A 98 -6.33 -13.97 -8.94
CA GLN A 98 -7.51 -13.46 -8.22
C GLN A 98 -8.31 -12.41 -9.01
N ILE A 99 -7.65 -11.62 -9.85
CA ILE A 99 -8.29 -10.58 -10.66
C ILE A 99 -8.33 -11.05 -12.11
N PRO A 100 -9.45 -11.67 -12.55
CA PRO A 100 -9.61 -12.01 -13.96
C PRO A 100 -9.49 -10.73 -14.80
N PHE A 101 -8.77 -10.81 -15.91
CA PHE A 101 -8.47 -9.70 -16.83
C PHE A 101 -7.47 -8.63 -16.34
N ALA A 102 -6.84 -8.80 -15.17
CA ALA A 102 -5.69 -7.96 -14.82
C ALA A 102 -4.54 -8.21 -15.81
N SER A 103 -3.98 -7.13 -16.35
CA SER A 103 -2.75 -7.24 -17.12
C SER A 103 -1.57 -7.57 -16.20
N ARG A 104 -0.50 -8.16 -16.74
CA ARG A 104 0.73 -8.41 -15.98
C ARG A 104 1.25 -7.13 -15.32
N GLU A 105 1.23 -6.03 -16.06
CA GLU A 105 1.64 -4.71 -15.57
C GLU A 105 0.79 -4.26 -14.36
N THR A 106 -0.51 -4.48 -14.41
CA THR A 106 -1.42 -4.15 -13.29
C THR A 106 -1.10 -4.99 -12.05
N SER A 107 -0.90 -6.30 -12.22
CA SER A 107 -0.54 -7.19 -11.11
C SER A 107 0.83 -6.85 -10.51
N GLU A 108 1.80 -6.49 -11.34
CA GLU A 108 3.13 -6.06 -10.90
C GLU A 108 3.07 -4.72 -10.14
N LYS A 109 2.29 -3.73 -10.61
CA LYS A 109 2.07 -2.49 -9.87
C LYS A 109 1.41 -2.74 -8.51
N ALA A 110 0.45 -3.65 -8.45
CA ALA A 110 -0.20 -4.03 -7.20
C ALA A 110 0.77 -4.76 -6.24
N ALA A 111 1.59 -5.67 -6.76
CA ALA A 111 2.63 -6.37 -6.01
C ALA A 111 3.68 -5.38 -5.47
N ASP A 112 4.11 -4.41 -6.27
CA ASP A 112 5.07 -3.38 -5.86
C ASP A 112 4.52 -2.51 -4.72
N ALA A 113 3.22 -2.15 -4.79
CA ALA A 113 2.55 -1.42 -3.71
C ALA A 113 2.49 -2.23 -2.39
N ILE A 114 2.24 -3.55 -2.46
CA ILE A 114 2.28 -4.44 -1.29
C ILE A 114 3.69 -4.48 -0.70
N ILE A 115 4.69 -4.70 -1.55
CA ILE A 115 6.10 -4.78 -1.14
C ILE A 115 6.58 -3.47 -0.53
N GLY A 116 6.28 -2.33 -1.14
CA GLY A 116 6.63 -1.02 -0.61
C GLY A 116 5.97 -0.74 0.75
N THR A 117 4.75 -1.23 0.95
CA THR A 117 4.06 -1.15 2.25
C THR A 117 4.72 -2.05 3.29
N ALA A 118 5.10 -3.28 2.94
CA ALA A 118 5.81 -4.21 3.81
C ALA A 118 7.18 -3.64 4.25
N GLU A 119 7.95 -3.11 3.30
CA GLU A 119 9.24 -2.45 3.57
C GLU A 119 9.10 -1.29 4.54
N ARG A 120 8.13 -0.40 4.31
CA ARG A 120 7.86 0.72 5.22
C ARG A 120 7.49 0.23 6.61
N ARG A 121 6.61 -0.77 6.71
CA ARG A 121 6.21 -1.39 7.98
C ARG A 121 7.41 -1.96 8.75
N VAL A 122 8.36 -2.58 8.05
CA VAL A 122 9.58 -3.11 8.68
C VAL A 122 10.49 -1.98 9.15
N LEU A 123 10.74 -0.96 8.32
CA LEU A 123 11.54 0.22 8.70
C LEU A 123 10.96 0.95 9.92
N ASP A 124 9.64 1.12 9.96
CA ASP A 124 8.96 1.76 11.07
C ASP A 124 9.04 0.92 12.35
N ARG A 125 8.90 -0.42 12.24
CA ARG A 125 9.13 -1.35 13.37
C ARG A 125 10.55 -1.23 13.90
N MET A 126 11.55 -1.16 13.03
CA MET A 126 12.96 -1.02 13.44
C MET A 126 13.23 0.29 14.16
N LYS A 127 12.72 1.41 13.64
CA LYS A 127 12.83 2.72 14.30
C LYS A 127 12.14 2.72 15.66
N ALA A 128 10.98 2.10 15.77
CA ALA A 128 10.26 1.95 17.03
C ALA A 128 11.02 1.10 18.05
N GLN A 129 11.72 0.04 17.61
CA GLN A 129 12.59 -0.77 18.46
C GLN A 129 13.83 -0.01 18.92
N ASP A 130 14.41 0.83 18.06
CA ASP A 130 15.57 1.65 18.41
C ASP A 130 15.23 2.71 19.46
N ALA A 131 14.04 3.33 19.36
CA ALA A 131 13.56 4.31 20.34
C ALA A 131 13.26 3.69 21.73
N GLN A 132 13.19 2.37 21.84
CA GLN A 132 12.92 1.64 23.08
C GLN A 132 14.18 1.06 23.73
N ASN A 133 15.33 1.13 23.06
CA ASN A 133 16.63 0.64 23.55
C ASN A 133 17.60 1.79 23.82
#